data_AF-A0A1S6HQ79-F1
#
_entry.id   AF-A0A1S6HQ79-F1
#
_cell.length_a   1.000
_cell.length_b   1.000
_cell.length_c   1.000
_cell.angle_alpha   90.00
_cell.angle_beta   90.00
_cell.angle_gamma   90.00
#
_symmetry.space_group_name_H-M   'P 1'
#
loop_
_entity.id
_entity.type
_entity.pdbx_description
1 polymer ?
#
loop_
_entity_poly.entity_id
_entity_poly.type
_entity_poly.pdbx_seq_one_letter_code
_entity_poly.pdbx_strand_id
1 'polypeptide(L)'
;MFKYVLVALAANLCVTTQAYAKPQQTTLTPIIIADTVTKTMSLSPKINSLSAAPIPNDIRITRSGSAFIKVHFSYFSLPTGAYVTVSTPDGKESYSYDGQTHKTATFDRNKGENGLSQFSAMSVFGDTAIVTLVMPAGRVWESHHGIKIDNFNAGHSETYDDQSQSVPLIDVITPQSTCGVNERRDVACWQSTHSVEYERSRPVARLLMAGSGLCTGWRVSNDNRMFTNNHCLSTQGKLENTEIWFNYQRSNCGGSSNVATIKVTGRELLQTDYDLDYSLFTVNNFADITQFGNFGLEPRAPSLGETIYIAQHGAGNPKELAIESDQNSGGLCQIDTASANGRAAGSDAGYFCDTTGGSSGSPVIVRSSKQGHSFAPFWRL
;
A
#
# COMPACT_ATOMS: atom_id res chain seq x y z
N MET A 1 -40.32 1.20 -76.73
CA MET A 1 -38.84 1.30 -76.77
C MET A 1 -38.38 2.03 -75.52
N PHE A 2 -37.56 1.36 -74.71
CA PHE A 2 -36.83 1.93 -73.59
C PHE A 2 -35.95 3.11 -74.03
N LYS A 3 -35.71 4.10 -73.14
CA LYS A 3 -34.36 4.43 -72.62
C LYS A 3 -34.35 5.67 -71.69
N TYR A 4 -34.05 5.38 -70.42
CA TYR A 4 -33.30 6.10 -69.37
C TYR A 4 -33.61 7.58 -69.03
N VAL A 5 -34.23 7.77 -67.86
CA VAL A 5 -34.01 8.94 -66.98
C VAL A 5 -33.04 8.50 -65.89
N LEU A 6 -31.89 9.18 -65.79
CA LEU A 6 -30.96 9.02 -64.66
C LEU A 6 -31.62 9.59 -63.40
N VAL A 7 -31.86 8.74 -62.41
CA VAL A 7 -32.11 9.18 -61.03
C VAL A 7 -30.81 9.01 -60.26
N ALA A 8 -30.20 10.13 -59.88
CA ALA A 8 -29.05 10.12 -58.98
C ALA A 8 -29.53 9.80 -57.56
N LEU A 9 -29.26 8.58 -57.10
CA LEU A 9 -29.43 8.20 -55.70
C LEU A 9 -28.24 8.77 -54.90
N ALA A 10 -28.48 9.77 -54.07
CA ALA A 10 -27.50 10.20 -53.07
C ALA A 10 -27.46 9.14 -51.95
N ALA A 11 -26.45 8.27 -51.99
CA ALA A 11 -26.16 7.35 -50.90
C ALA A 11 -25.54 8.14 -49.74
N ASN A 12 -26.35 8.45 -48.72
CA ASN A 12 -25.84 8.90 -47.42
C ASN A 12 -25.13 7.74 -46.74
N LEU A 13 -23.82 7.64 -46.97
CA LEU A 13 -22.91 6.85 -46.15
C LEU A 13 -22.82 7.49 -44.77
N CYS A 14 -23.66 7.05 -43.82
CA CYS A 14 -23.39 7.22 -42.40
C CYS A 14 -22.16 6.36 -42.06
N VAL A 15 -20.97 6.95 -42.20
CA VAL A 15 -19.75 6.40 -41.63
C VAL A 15 -19.88 6.56 -40.12
N THR A 16 -20.30 5.51 -39.44
CA THR A 16 -20.13 5.42 -37.99
C THR A 16 -18.63 5.30 -37.73
N THR A 17 -17.99 6.43 -37.44
CA THR A 17 -16.63 6.41 -36.90
C THR A 17 -16.72 5.83 -35.50
N GLN A 18 -16.55 4.51 -35.37
CA GLN A 18 -16.13 3.93 -34.10
C GLN A 18 -14.73 4.48 -33.83
N ALA A 19 -14.64 5.50 -32.98
CA ALA A 19 -13.37 5.94 -32.43
C ALA A 19 -12.83 4.79 -31.58
N TYR A 20 -11.95 3.98 -32.17
CA TYR A 20 -11.10 3.06 -31.42
C TYR A 20 -10.08 3.92 -30.66
N ALA A 21 -10.45 4.33 -29.44
CA ALA A 21 -9.48 4.83 -28.48
C ALA A 21 -8.59 3.64 -28.10
N LYS A 22 -7.36 3.62 -28.63
CA LYS A 22 -6.32 2.70 -28.19
C LYS A 22 -6.01 3.10 -26.74
N PRO A 23 -6.04 2.18 -25.75
CA PRO A 23 -5.71 2.53 -24.37
C PRO A 23 -4.23 2.90 -24.34
N GLN A 24 -3.95 4.20 -24.34
CA GLN A 24 -2.61 4.70 -24.06
C GLN A 24 -2.45 4.62 -22.54
N GLN A 25 -1.87 3.50 -22.10
CA GLN A 25 -1.48 3.28 -20.72
C GLN A 25 -0.43 4.34 -20.39
N THR A 26 -0.87 5.47 -19.82
CA THR A 26 0.01 6.44 -19.18
C THR A 26 0.73 5.68 -18.08
N THR A 27 2.00 5.37 -18.29
CA THR A 27 2.86 4.79 -17.27
C THR A 27 3.09 5.86 -16.22
N LEU A 28 2.16 5.98 -15.27
CA LEU A 28 2.35 6.80 -14.08
C LEU A 28 3.63 6.29 -13.42
N THR A 29 4.62 7.17 -13.31
CA THR A 29 5.84 6.88 -12.55
C THR A 29 5.40 6.43 -11.16
N PRO A 30 5.83 5.25 -10.67
CA PRO A 30 5.44 4.78 -9.35
C PRO A 30 5.79 5.84 -8.31
N ILE A 31 4.84 6.19 -7.44
CA ILE A 31 5.13 7.08 -6.33
C ILE A 31 6.13 6.36 -5.42
N ILE A 32 7.28 7.01 -5.21
CA ILE A 32 8.34 6.55 -4.32
C ILE A 32 8.23 7.37 -3.04
N ILE A 33 8.05 6.69 -1.90
CA ILE A 33 7.90 7.32 -0.57
C ILE A 33 9.12 7.12 0.33
N ALA A 34 10.24 6.65 -0.22
CA ALA A 34 11.46 6.50 0.53
C ALA A 34 12.69 6.53 -0.37
N ASP A 35 13.76 7.13 0.12
CA ASP A 35 15.08 7.04 -0.49
C ASP A 35 15.79 5.79 0.03
N THR A 36 16.46 5.05 -0.85
CA THR A 36 17.39 3.99 -0.42
C THR A 36 18.77 4.60 -0.19
N VAL A 37 19.24 4.58 1.04
CA VAL A 37 20.57 5.09 1.42
C VAL A 37 21.52 3.91 1.60
N THR A 38 22.52 3.81 0.72
CA THR A 38 23.60 2.83 0.89
C THR A 38 24.53 3.29 2.00
N LYS A 39 24.65 2.47 3.05
CA LYS A 39 25.53 2.72 4.19
C LYS A 39 25.92 1.40 4.82
N THR A 40 27.17 0.98 4.61
CA THR A 40 27.68 -0.26 5.20
C THR A 40 28.02 -0.07 6.67
N MET A 41 27.47 -0.92 7.51
CA MET A 41 27.73 -0.97 8.95
C MET A 41 27.82 -2.44 9.39
N SER A 42 28.54 -2.70 10.48
CA SER A 42 28.64 -4.06 11.03
C SER A 42 28.56 -4.01 12.55
N LEU A 43 27.87 -4.99 13.12
CA LEU A 43 27.72 -5.14 14.56
C LEU A 43 28.27 -6.49 15.01
N SER A 44 29.05 -6.44 16.08
CA SER A 44 29.58 -7.58 16.82
C SER A 44 29.62 -7.22 18.30
N PRO A 45 29.65 -8.20 19.21
CA PRO A 45 29.75 -7.93 20.64
C PRO A 45 31.00 -7.10 20.94
N LYS A 46 30.81 -5.94 21.59
CA LYS A 46 31.92 -5.16 22.13
C LYS A 46 32.45 -5.88 23.37
N ILE A 47 33.59 -6.55 23.24
CA ILE A 47 34.28 -7.19 24.37
C ILE A 47 35.13 -6.11 25.04
N ASN A 48 34.79 -5.73 26.28
CA ASN A 48 35.55 -4.78 27.04
C ASN A 48 36.44 -5.52 28.05
N SER A 49 37.76 -5.44 27.89
CA SER A 49 38.70 -6.11 28.79
C SER A 49 38.98 -5.32 30.08
N LEU A 50 38.51 -4.06 30.22
CA LEU A 50 38.98 -3.16 31.28
C LEU A 50 37.97 -2.12 31.85
N SER A 51 36.65 -2.17 31.58
CA SER A 51 35.72 -1.27 32.31
C SER A 51 34.33 -1.86 32.60
N ALA A 52 33.77 -1.49 33.76
CA ALA A 52 32.52 -1.99 34.34
C ALA A 52 31.24 -1.29 33.83
N ALA A 53 31.35 -0.41 32.83
CA ALA A 53 30.19 0.20 32.17
C ALA A 53 29.80 -0.65 30.94
N PRO A 54 28.55 -1.12 30.82
CA PRO A 54 28.10 -1.78 29.60
C PRO A 54 28.16 -0.79 28.43
N ILE A 55 29.03 -1.03 27.45
CA ILE A 55 28.95 -0.27 26.19
C ILE A 55 27.74 -0.80 25.44
N PRO A 56 26.82 0.07 24.95
CA PRO A 56 25.71 -0.39 24.15
C PRO A 56 26.22 -1.17 22.93
N ASN A 57 25.76 -2.41 22.77
CA ASN A 57 26.00 -3.23 21.57
C ASN A 57 25.00 -2.82 20.48
N ASP A 58 25.01 -1.53 20.13
CA ASP A 58 24.06 -0.96 19.18
C ASP A 58 24.71 -0.17 18.04
N ILE A 59 23.91 0.05 16.99
CA ILE A 59 24.14 0.97 15.89
C ILE A 59 22.93 1.90 15.81
N ARG A 60 23.19 3.21 15.75
CA ARG A 60 22.19 4.23 15.48
C ARG A 60 22.21 4.63 14.01
N ILE A 61 21.06 4.51 13.35
CA ILE A 61 20.85 4.87 11.94
C ILE A 61 19.88 6.04 11.91
N THR A 62 20.34 7.23 11.49
CA THR A 62 19.54 8.45 11.48
C THR A 62 19.58 9.11 10.10
N ARG A 63 18.42 9.56 9.62
CA ARG A 63 18.24 10.44 8.47
C ARG A 63 17.18 11.48 8.82
N SER A 64 17.64 12.67 9.23
CA SER A 64 16.78 13.77 9.69
C SER A 64 15.58 14.00 8.75
N GLY A 65 14.40 14.18 9.33
CA GLY A 65 13.17 14.45 8.60
C GLY A 65 12.47 13.22 8.00
N SER A 66 13.02 12.01 8.19
CA SER A 66 12.36 10.79 7.68
C SER A 66 11.14 10.42 8.52
N ALA A 67 10.06 9.98 7.86
CA ALA A 67 8.87 9.48 8.53
C ALA A 67 9.06 8.07 9.11
N PHE A 68 9.96 7.27 8.53
CA PHE A 68 10.36 5.97 9.03
C PHE A 68 11.77 5.60 8.55
N ILE A 69 12.39 4.64 9.23
CA ILE A 69 13.62 3.98 8.80
C ILE A 69 13.37 2.47 8.67
N LYS A 70 13.76 1.88 7.54
CA LYS A 70 13.70 0.42 7.30
C LYS A 70 15.10 -0.09 7.00
N VAL A 71 15.64 -0.93 7.88
CA VAL A 71 17.04 -1.40 7.81
C VAL A 71 17.12 -2.69 7.02
N HIS A 72 18.06 -2.78 6.07
CA HIS A 72 18.37 -4.02 5.36
C HIS A 72 19.65 -4.67 5.92
N PHE A 73 19.55 -5.97 6.21
CA PHE A 73 20.66 -6.82 6.61
C PHE A 73 21.12 -7.66 5.41
N SER A 74 22.35 -7.43 4.96
CA SER A 74 22.99 -8.23 3.91
C SER A 74 23.68 -9.49 4.44
N TYR A 75 23.85 -9.58 5.76
CA TYR A 75 24.33 -10.76 6.45
C TYR A 75 23.84 -10.77 7.89
N PHE A 76 23.28 -11.89 8.32
CA PHE A 76 22.74 -12.06 9.65
C PHE A 76 22.97 -13.50 10.13
N SER A 77 23.88 -13.66 11.10
CA SER A 77 24.26 -14.93 11.69
C SER A 77 24.56 -14.71 13.17
N LEU A 78 23.77 -15.34 14.04
CA LEU A 78 23.81 -15.16 15.48
C LEU A 78 23.99 -16.48 16.22
N PRO A 79 24.67 -16.49 17.38
CA PRO A 79 24.69 -17.64 18.27
C PRO A 79 23.27 -17.99 18.76
N THR A 80 23.02 -19.26 19.06
CA THR A 80 21.71 -19.70 19.58
C THR A 80 21.28 -18.91 20.82
N GLY A 81 20.09 -18.32 20.75
CA GLY A 81 19.48 -17.53 21.82
C GLY A 81 19.86 -16.05 21.81
N ALA A 82 20.83 -15.63 21.00
CA ALA A 82 21.05 -14.22 20.70
C ALA A 82 20.00 -13.70 19.73
N TYR A 83 19.71 -12.40 19.82
CA TYR A 83 18.78 -11.72 18.93
C TYR A 83 19.18 -10.28 18.72
N VAL A 84 18.67 -9.68 17.65
CA VAL A 84 18.80 -8.26 17.35
C VAL A 84 17.43 -7.60 17.44
N THR A 85 17.36 -6.45 18.09
CA THR A 85 16.17 -5.58 18.01
C THR A 85 16.43 -4.41 17.09
N VAL A 86 15.44 -4.05 16.27
CA VAL A 86 15.37 -2.77 15.56
C VAL A 86 14.24 -1.97 16.19
N SER A 87 14.55 -0.83 16.81
CA SER A 87 13.58 -0.04 17.56
C SER A 87 13.66 1.46 17.30
N THR A 88 12.60 2.17 17.69
CA THR A 88 12.66 3.63 17.90
C THR A 88 13.57 3.96 19.08
N PRO A 89 14.12 5.19 19.16
CA PRO A 89 14.95 5.62 20.29
C PRO A 89 14.25 5.59 21.65
N ASP A 90 12.93 5.77 21.68
CA ASP A 90 12.11 5.70 22.90
C ASP A 90 11.63 4.28 23.25
N GLY A 91 11.95 3.29 22.39
CA GLY A 91 11.60 1.88 22.59
C GLY A 91 10.11 1.55 22.43
N LYS A 92 9.25 2.50 22.03
CA LYS A 92 7.81 2.27 21.90
C LYS A 92 7.44 1.38 20.71
N GLU A 93 8.26 1.37 19.67
CA GLU A 93 8.16 0.43 18.56
C GLU A 93 9.48 -0.36 18.47
N SER A 94 9.39 -1.68 18.46
CA SER A 94 10.54 -2.57 18.44
C SER A 94 10.19 -3.92 17.80
N TYR A 95 11.09 -4.43 16.97
CA TYR A 95 10.98 -5.74 16.34
C TYR A 95 12.24 -6.56 16.59
N SER A 96 12.09 -7.84 16.88
CA SER A 96 13.19 -8.74 17.25
C SER A 96 13.45 -9.81 16.18
N TYR A 97 14.72 -10.12 15.97
CA TYR A 97 15.21 -11.04 14.95
C TYR A 97 16.25 -11.99 15.55
N ASP A 98 16.04 -13.30 15.38
CA ASP A 98 16.91 -14.36 15.91
C ASP A 98 17.56 -15.20 14.82
N GLY A 99 17.28 -14.90 13.53
CA GLY A 99 17.77 -15.65 12.38
C GLY A 99 17.12 -17.02 12.20
N GLN A 100 16.06 -17.34 12.95
CA GLN A 100 15.36 -18.62 12.89
C GLN A 100 13.96 -18.50 12.29
N THR A 101 13.31 -17.33 12.46
CA THR A 101 12.00 -17.05 11.85
C THR A 101 12.01 -15.74 11.07
N HIS A 102 11.20 -15.66 10.02
CA HIS A 102 11.06 -14.50 9.15
C HIS A 102 9.70 -13.80 9.25
N LYS A 103 8.89 -14.09 10.27
CA LYS A 103 7.49 -13.59 10.36
C LYS A 103 7.39 -12.06 10.44
N THR A 104 8.44 -11.41 10.94
CA THR A 104 8.58 -9.94 11.01
C THR A 104 9.70 -9.43 10.09
N ALA A 105 10.10 -10.21 9.09
CA ALA A 105 11.09 -9.82 8.10
C ALA A 105 10.43 -9.73 6.72
N THR A 106 10.84 -8.76 5.92
CA THR A 106 10.49 -8.69 4.50
C THR A 106 11.72 -8.98 3.67
N PHE A 107 11.58 -9.70 2.56
CA PHE A 107 12.74 -10.12 1.78
C PHE A 107 12.41 -10.28 0.29
N ASP A 108 13.40 -10.01 -0.56
CA ASP A 108 13.32 -10.19 -1.99
C ASP A 108 14.00 -11.50 -2.43
N ARG A 109 13.19 -12.56 -2.56
CA ARG A 109 13.68 -13.87 -3.03
C ARG A 109 14.36 -13.81 -4.39
N ASN A 110 14.02 -12.84 -5.25
CA ASN A 110 14.64 -12.73 -6.58
C ASN A 110 16.09 -12.24 -6.49
N LYS A 111 16.46 -11.62 -5.36
CA LYS A 111 17.85 -11.26 -5.01
C LYS A 111 18.56 -12.36 -4.21
N GLY A 112 17.91 -13.50 -3.97
CA GLY A 112 18.45 -14.59 -3.16
C GLY A 112 18.31 -14.37 -1.65
N GLU A 113 17.52 -13.38 -1.22
CA GLU A 113 17.20 -13.18 0.20
C GLU A 113 16.24 -14.26 0.70
N ASN A 114 16.29 -14.56 1.99
CA ASN A 114 15.52 -15.67 2.58
C ASN A 114 14.74 -15.29 3.86
N GLY A 115 14.82 -14.04 4.31
CA GLY A 115 14.14 -13.61 5.53
C GLY A 115 14.88 -13.97 6.83
N LEU A 116 16.02 -14.67 6.75
CA LEU A 116 16.76 -15.22 7.89
C LEU A 116 18.20 -14.70 7.96
N SER A 117 18.97 -14.88 6.88
CA SER A 117 20.37 -14.44 6.78
C SER A 117 20.55 -13.19 5.93
N GLN A 118 19.60 -12.90 5.04
CA GLN A 118 19.48 -11.63 4.32
C GLN A 118 18.01 -11.23 4.27
N PHE A 119 17.70 -10.01 4.71
CA PHE A 119 16.33 -9.49 4.80
C PHE A 119 16.31 -8.01 5.18
N SER A 120 15.17 -7.37 4.98
CA SER A 120 14.85 -6.09 5.61
C SER A 120 14.03 -6.29 6.88
N ALA A 121 14.45 -5.66 7.98
CA ALA A 121 13.61 -5.53 9.16
C ALA A 121 12.32 -4.75 8.86
N MET A 122 11.28 -4.93 9.67
CA MET A 122 10.17 -3.99 9.75
C MET A 122 10.69 -2.56 9.93
N SER A 123 10.02 -1.63 9.25
CA SER A 123 10.23 -0.21 9.43
C SER A 123 9.92 0.21 10.88
N VAL A 124 10.66 1.19 11.40
CA VAL A 124 10.33 1.90 12.63
C VAL A 124 10.01 3.35 12.32
N PHE A 125 9.00 3.92 12.98
CA PHE A 125 8.59 5.30 12.75
C PHE A 125 9.63 6.31 13.26
N GLY A 126 9.66 7.47 12.60
CA GLY A 126 10.59 8.55 12.87
C GLY A 126 11.89 8.43 12.10
N ASP A 127 12.79 9.37 12.38
CA ASP A 127 13.99 9.59 11.59
C ASP A 127 15.18 8.72 11.99
N THR A 128 14.99 7.86 13.00
CA THR A 128 16.06 7.09 13.63
C THR A 128 15.62 5.66 13.98
N ALA A 129 16.44 4.70 13.58
CA ALA A 129 16.40 3.31 14.06
C ALA A 129 17.61 2.98 14.94
N ILE A 130 17.38 2.26 16.03
CA ILE A 130 18.41 1.68 16.90
C ILE A 130 18.46 0.18 16.67
N VAL A 131 19.58 -0.32 16.18
CA VAL A 131 19.84 -1.75 15.97
C VAL A 131 20.68 -2.25 17.14
N THR A 132 20.11 -3.06 18.02
CA THR A 132 20.79 -3.55 19.24
C THR A 132 20.96 -5.05 19.19
N LEU A 133 22.19 -5.53 19.41
CA LEU A 133 22.49 -6.95 19.61
C LEU A 133 22.38 -7.31 21.09
N VAL A 134 21.56 -8.32 21.39
CA VAL A 134 21.41 -8.90 22.71
C VAL A 134 22.03 -10.30 22.73
N MET A 135 23.02 -10.48 23.61
CA MET A 135 23.75 -11.74 23.80
C MET A 135 23.40 -12.34 25.16
N PRO A 136 22.84 -13.56 25.22
CA PRO A 136 22.66 -14.26 26.48
C PRO A 136 23.99 -14.56 27.17
N ALA A 137 23.97 -14.62 28.50
CA ALA A 137 25.15 -14.97 29.28
C ALA A 137 25.70 -16.35 28.87
N GLY A 138 27.03 -16.46 28.77
CA GLY A 138 27.72 -17.71 28.43
C GLY A 138 27.67 -18.10 26.94
N ARG A 139 27.09 -17.27 26.05
CA ARG A 139 27.16 -17.50 24.59
C ARG A 139 28.46 -16.95 24.01
N VAL A 140 29.03 -17.71 23.09
CA VAL A 140 30.30 -17.38 22.43
C VAL A 140 30.03 -16.84 21.03
N TRP A 141 30.75 -15.78 20.67
CA TRP A 141 30.74 -15.23 19.32
C TRP A 141 31.84 -15.87 18.47
N GLU A 142 31.48 -16.88 17.70
CA GLU A 142 32.36 -17.53 16.73
C GLU A 142 32.64 -16.69 15.46
N SER A 143 33.65 -17.10 14.69
CA SER A 143 34.10 -16.40 13.48
C SER A 143 33.06 -16.31 12.36
N HIS A 144 32.08 -17.22 12.35
CA HIS A 144 30.98 -17.24 11.38
C HIS A 144 29.76 -16.42 11.82
N HIS A 145 29.78 -15.79 13.00
CA HIS A 145 28.72 -14.88 13.42
C HIS A 145 29.00 -13.46 12.95
N GLY A 146 27.94 -12.74 12.61
CA GLY A 146 28.05 -11.41 12.03
C GLY A 146 26.70 -10.79 11.76
N ILE A 147 26.64 -9.47 11.93
CA ILE A 147 25.52 -8.65 11.47
C ILE A 147 26.10 -7.60 10.53
N LYS A 148 25.65 -7.58 9.27
CA LYS A 148 26.03 -6.57 8.28
C LYS A 148 24.79 -5.89 7.75
N ILE A 149 24.83 -4.57 7.78
CA ILE A 149 23.85 -3.67 7.16
C ILE A 149 24.57 -3.04 5.98
N ASP A 150 23.94 -3.00 4.82
CA ASP A 150 24.48 -2.41 3.60
C ASP A 150 23.67 -1.19 3.15
N ASN A 151 22.38 -1.15 3.47
CA ASN A 151 21.50 -0.03 3.15
C ASN A 151 20.31 0.08 4.13
N PHE A 152 19.61 1.21 4.04
CA PHE A 152 18.32 1.42 4.69
C PHE A 152 17.42 2.30 3.82
N ASN A 153 16.11 2.11 3.90
CA ASN A 153 15.13 3.06 3.35
C ASN A 153 14.83 4.15 4.37
N ALA A 154 14.86 5.40 3.91
CA ALA A 154 14.46 6.58 4.65
C ALA A 154 13.16 7.12 4.06
N GLY A 155 12.06 6.91 4.78
CA GLY A 155 10.73 7.31 4.35
C GLY A 155 10.61 8.83 4.26
N HIS A 156 10.03 9.35 3.18
CA HIS A 156 9.75 10.78 3.06
C HIS A 156 8.72 11.20 4.12
N SER A 157 8.85 12.43 4.63
CA SER A 157 7.77 13.06 5.37
C SER A 157 6.53 13.13 4.49
N GLU A 158 5.34 13.05 5.10
CA GLU A 158 4.07 13.02 4.38
C GLU A 158 4.01 14.12 3.31
N THR A 159 3.77 13.71 2.08
CA THR A 159 3.53 14.63 0.97
C THR A 159 2.05 15.00 1.00
N TYR A 160 1.70 15.99 1.81
CA TYR A 160 0.43 16.71 1.60
C TYR A 160 0.66 17.71 0.48
N ASP A 161 0.84 17.22 -0.75
CA ASP A 161 0.85 18.10 -1.90
C ASP A 161 0.25 17.38 -3.11
N ASP A 162 -1.02 17.69 -3.34
CA ASP A 162 -1.74 17.48 -4.59
C ASP A 162 -1.33 18.58 -5.58
N GLN A 163 -0.02 18.75 -5.81
CA GLN A 163 0.43 19.46 -7.00
C GLN A 163 0.11 18.54 -8.16
N SER A 164 -1.07 18.78 -8.73
CA SER A 164 -1.47 18.45 -10.08
C SER A 164 -0.31 17.85 -10.90
N GLN A 165 -0.39 16.56 -11.21
CA GLN A 165 0.14 16.09 -12.48
C GLN A 165 -0.71 16.78 -13.55
N SER A 166 -0.45 18.07 -13.78
CA SER A 166 -1.03 18.87 -14.84
C SER A 166 -0.49 18.31 -16.14
N VAL A 167 -1.16 17.27 -16.64
CA VAL A 167 -1.01 16.85 -18.02
C VAL A 167 -1.45 18.04 -18.87
N PRO A 168 -0.62 18.55 -19.80
CA PRO A 168 -1.02 19.62 -20.69
C PRO A 168 -2.31 19.24 -21.43
N LEU A 169 -3.29 20.14 -21.45
CA LEU A 169 -4.56 20.00 -22.16
C LEU A 169 -4.30 19.69 -23.64
N ILE A 170 -4.34 18.41 -23.98
CA ILE A 170 -4.56 17.91 -25.33
C ILE A 170 -5.87 17.15 -25.25
N ASP A 171 -6.76 17.41 -26.22
CA ASP A 171 -8.18 17.01 -26.33
C ASP A 171 -8.39 15.48 -26.39
N VAL A 172 -7.95 14.80 -25.33
CA VAL A 172 -8.10 13.36 -25.08
C VAL A 172 -8.71 13.26 -23.69
N ILE A 173 -9.93 12.72 -23.59
CA ILE A 173 -10.54 12.36 -22.31
C ILE A 173 -9.60 11.35 -21.64
N THR A 174 -8.82 11.83 -20.68
CA THR A 174 -7.87 11.02 -19.91
C THR A 174 -8.45 10.80 -18.53
N PRO A 175 -8.53 9.55 -18.04
CA PRO A 175 -9.00 9.28 -16.69
C PRO A 175 -8.18 10.08 -15.66
N GLN A 176 -8.86 10.82 -14.79
CA GLN A 176 -8.25 11.58 -13.70
C GLN A 176 -8.36 10.80 -12.38
N SER A 177 -7.34 10.86 -11.52
CA SER A 177 -7.42 10.25 -10.18
C SER A 177 -8.11 11.16 -9.16
N THR A 178 -7.83 12.47 -9.23
CA THR A 178 -8.57 13.53 -8.53
C THR A 178 -9.47 14.23 -9.55
N CYS A 179 -10.77 14.30 -9.32
CA CYS A 179 -11.73 14.94 -10.20
C CYS A 179 -12.20 16.24 -9.55
N GLY A 180 -11.96 17.39 -10.18
CA GLY A 180 -12.34 18.67 -9.58
C GLY A 180 -11.45 19.01 -8.39
N VAL A 181 -12.07 19.36 -7.26
CA VAL A 181 -11.36 19.63 -6.00
C VAL A 181 -11.09 18.32 -5.28
N ASN A 182 -9.94 18.18 -4.62
CA ASN A 182 -9.68 16.97 -3.84
C ASN A 182 -10.55 16.93 -2.56
N GLU A 183 -11.51 16.00 -2.52
CA GLU A 183 -12.41 15.77 -1.38
C GLU A 183 -11.97 14.66 -0.43
N ARG A 184 -10.79 14.04 -0.64
CA ARG A 184 -10.23 13.10 0.34
C ARG A 184 -9.90 13.83 1.63
N ARG A 185 -10.31 13.24 2.75
CA ARG A 185 -9.99 13.75 4.10
C ARG A 185 -9.57 12.63 5.01
N ASP A 186 -8.76 12.95 6.01
CA ASP A 186 -8.43 12.06 7.11
C ASP A 186 -9.71 11.40 7.65
N VAL A 187 -9.67 10.09 7.93
CA VAL A 187 -10.86 9.39 8.44
C VAL A 187 -11.46 10.05 9.69
N ALA A 188 -10.63 10.64 10.55
CA ALA A 188 -11.08 11.34 11.75
C ALA A 188 -11.99 12.55 11.48
N CYS A 189 -11.92 13.16 10.29
CA CYS A 189 -12.82 14.25 9.89
C CYS A 189 -14.28 13.80 9.72
N TRP A 190 -14.49 12.51 9.47
CA TRP A 190 -15.80 11.94 9.18
C TRP A 190 -16.50 11.35 10.42
N GLN A 191 -15.84 11.32 11.57
CA GLN A 191 -16.32 10.60 12.74
C GLN A 191 -17.69 11.08 13.25
N SER A 192 -17.98 12.39 13.16
CA SER A 192 -19.24 12.97 13.62
C SER A 192 -20.34 13.01 12.55
N THR A 193 -19.98 13.14 11.28
CA THR A 193 -20.92 13.33 10.16
C THR A 193 -21.22 12.02 9.41
N HIS A 194 -20.27 11.09 9.37
CA HIS A 194 -20.32 9.81 8.65
C HIS A 194 -19.72 8.69 9.51
N SER A 195 -20.26 8.52 10.73
CA SER A 195 -19.72 7.61 11.74
C SER A 195 -19.71 6.13 11.29
N VAL A 196 -20.65 5.72 10.44
CA VAL A 196 -20.72 4.35 9.93
C VAL A 196 -19.58 4.08 8.94
N GLU A 197 -19.35 4.99 8.00
CA GLU A 197 -18.28 4.92 7.00
C GLU A 197 -16.90 4.99 7.69
N TYR A 198 -16.77 5.87 8.68
CA TYR A 198 -15.61 5.95 9.57
C TYR A 198 -15.31 4.61 10.24
N GLU A 199 -16.28 4.02 10.97
CA GLU A 199 -16.10 2.75 11.66
C GLU A 199 -15.83 1.59 10.69
N ARG A 200 -16.45 1.63 9.51
CA ARG A 200 -16.23 0.61 8.49
C ARG A 200 -14.87 0.73 7.82
N SER A 201 -14.15 1.85 7.89
CA SER A 201 -12.79 1.98 7.30
C SER A 201 -11.69 1.16 8.02
N ARG A 202 -11.99 0.59 9.20
CA ARG A 202 -11.02 -0.13 10.06
C ARG A 202 -10.25 -1.27 9.38
N PRO A 203 -10.86 -2.12 8.53
CA PRO A 203 -10.17 -3.25 7.89
C PRO A 203 -9.22 -2.88 6.75
N VAL A 204 -9.04 -1.59 6.45
CA VAL A 204 -8.11 -1.09 5.41
C VAL A 204 -6.72 -0.85 5.98
N ALA A 205 -5.71 -1.25 5.21
CA ALA A 205 -4.31 -1.13 5.53
C ALA A 205 -3.51 -0.52 4.38
N ARG A 206 -2.41 0.16 4.74
CA ARG A 206 -1.38 0.61 3.79
C ARG A 206 -0.43 -0.54 3.50
N LEU A 207 -0.01 -0.67 2.24
CA LEU A 207 1.05 -1.58 1.82
C LEU A 207 2.34 -0.77 1.62
N LEU A 208 3.40 -1.12 2.32
CA LEU A 208 4.76 -0.63 2.07
C LEU A 208 5.56 -1.74 1.38
N MET A 209 5.67 -1.64 0.06
CA MET A 209 6.27 -2.67 -0.81
C MET A 209 7.72 -2.33 -1.10
N ALA A 210 8.64 -3.28 -0.90
CA ALA A 210 10.08 -3.11 -1.10
C ALA A 210 10.68 -1.86 -0.42
N GLY A 211 10.08 -1.43 0.70
CA GLY A 211 10.52 -0.27 1.48
C GLY A 211 10.21 1.11 0.88
N SER A 212 9.63 1.19 -0.32
CA SER A 212 9.37 2.48 -0.98
C SER A 212 8.13 2.54 -1.88
N GLY A 213 7.63 1.39 -2.35
CA GLY A 213 6.40 1.30 -3.12
C GLY A 213 5.18 1.32 -2.21
N LEU A 214 4.04 1.75 -2.76
CA LEU A 214 2.85 1.95 -1.95
C LEU A 214 1.57 1.58 -2.68
N CYS A 215 0.68 0.94 -1.93
CA CYS A 215 -0.67 0.57 -2.33
C CYS A 215 -1.53 0.52 -1.06
N THR A 216 -2.79 0.16 -1.24
CA THR A 216 -3.77 -0.11 -0.20
C THR A 216 -4.20 -1.58 -0.30
N GLY A 217 -4.53 -2.19 0.84
CA GLY A 217 -5.14 -3.51 0.90
C GLY A 217 -6.14 -3.58 2.04
N TRP A 218 -6.91 -4.66 2.11
CA TRP A 218 -7.99 -4.76 3.10
C TRP A 218 -8.35 -6.20 3.46
N ARG A 219 -8.95 -6.39 4.65
CA ARG A 219 -9.41 -7.70 5.13
C ARG A 219 -10.79 -8.04 4.57
N VAL A 220 -10.89 -9.22 3.97
CA VAL A 220 -12.09 -9.62 3.22
C VAL A 220 -13.00 -10.57 4.00
N SER A 221 -12.44 -11.35 4.92
CA SER A 221 -13.22 -12.30 5.71
C SER A 221 -12.70 -12.39 7.16
N ASN A 222 -13.37 -13.21 7.97
CA ASN A 222 -12.89 -13.56 9.30
C ASN A 222 -11.61 -14.40 9.27
N ASP A 223 -11.39 -15.14 8.18
CA ASP A 223 -10.17 -15.90 7.96
C ASP A 223 -9.03 -14.98 7.49
N ASN A 224 -7.82 -15.53 7.47
CA ASN A 224 -6.63 -14.86 6.95
C ASN A 224 -6.74 -14.70 5.42
N ARG A 225 -7.51 -13.69 5.00
CA ARG A 225 -7.81 -13.34 3.61
C ARG A 225 -7.79 -11.84 3.45
N MET A 226 -6.87 -11.38 2.61
CA MET A 226 -6.63 -9.99 2.28
C MET A 226 -6.79 -9.78 0.78
N PHE A 227 -7.24 -8.59 0.38
CA PHE A 227 -7.31 -8.18 -1.02
C PHE A 227 -6.46 -6.93 -1.27
N THR A 228 -5.94 -6.83 -2.48
CA THR A 228 -5.34 -5.63 -3.10
C THR A 228 -5.35 -5.81 -4.63
N ASN A 229 -4.74 -4.90 -5.39
CA ASN A 229 -4.59 -5.08 -6.83
C ASN A 229 -3.42 -6.01 -7.21
N ASN A 230 -3.55 -6.68 -8.36
CA ASN A 230 -2.47 -7.48 -8.95
C ASN A 230 -1.24 -6.63 -9.24
N HIS A 231 -1.40 -5.41 -9.76
CA HIS A 231 -0.25 -4.57 -10.06
C HIS A 231 0.59 -4.22 -8.83
N CYS A 232 -0.04 -4.17 -7.65
CA CYS A 232 0.64 -4.07 -6.37
C CYS A 232 1.37 -5.37 -6.05
N LEU A 233 0.65 -6.48 -5.94
CA LEU A 233 1.16 -7.78 -5.46
C LEU A 233 0.99 -8.92 -6.47
N SER A 234 1.66 -8.81 -7.62
CA SER A 234 1.53 -9.78 -8.72
C SER A 234 2.25 -11.11 -8.50
N THR A 235 3.12 -11.21 -7.49
CA THR A 235 3.93 -12.41 -7.22
C THR A 235 4.14 -12.63 -5.72
N GLN A 236 4.41 -13.88 -5.33
CA GLN A 236 4.80 -14.22 -3.96
C GLN A 236 6.01 -13.41 -3.48
N GLY A 237 7.01 -13.17 -4.34
CA GLY A 237 8.19 -12.39 -3.97
C GLY A 237 7.88 -10.93 -3.66
N LYS A 238 6.92 -10.31 -4.37
CA LYS A 238 6.44 -8.96 -4.02
C LYS A 238 5.72 -8.97 -2.66
N LEU A 239 4.87 -9.97 -2.42
CA LEU A 239 4.15 -10.11 -1.15
C LEU A 239 5.10 -10.27 0.05
N GLU A 240 6.13 -11.11 -0.07
CA GLU A 240 7.14 -11.31 0.98
C GLU A 240 7.99 -10.07 1.23
N ASN A 241 8.16 -9.23 0.22
CA ASN A 241 8.84 -7.95 0.35
C ASN A 241 7.88 -6.81 0.75
N THR A 242 6.77 -7.09 1.43
CA THR A 242 5.75 -6.09 1.77
C THR A 242 5.39 -6.09 3.25
N GLU A 243 5.36 -4.88 3.84
CA GLU A 243 4.71 -4.63 5.13
C GLU A 243 3.26 -4.18 4.92
N ILE A 244 2.36 -4.63 5.78
CA ILE A 244 0.93 -4.31 5.76
C ILE A 244 0.60 -3.60 7.07
N TRP A 245 0.26 -2.31 6.97
CA TRP A 245 0.10 -1.41 8.11
C TRP A 245 -1.38 -1.13 8.36
N PHE A 246 -1.91 -1.73 9.42
CA PHE A 246 -3.24 -1.44 9.92
C PHE A 246 -3.25 -0.25 10.86
N ASN A 247 -4.35 0.48 10.87
CA ASN A 247 -4.58 1.60 11.79
C ASN A 247 -3.57 2.75 11.61
N TYR A 248 -2.92 2.85 10.45
CA TYR A 248 -2.10 4.01 10.09
C TYR A 248 -3.03 5.19 9.72
N GLN A 249 -3.52 5.94 10.70
CA GLN A 249 -4.50 7.01 10.49
C GLN A 249 -4.33 8.13 11.51
N ARG A 250 -4.80 9.34 11.17
CA ARG A 250 -4.78 10.47 12.10
C ARG A 250 -5.66 10.22 13.32
N SER A 251 -5.20 10.69 14.48
CA SER A 251 -6.00 10.66 15.71
C SER A 251 -7.13 11.69 15.68
N ASN A 252 -6.93 12.82 15.01
CA ASN A 252 -7.87 13.93 14.91
C ASN A 252 -7.86 14.50 13.49
N CYS A 253 -8.98 15.08 13.05
CA CYS A 253 -9.10 15.72 11.74
C CYS A 253 -8.03 16.81 11.54
N GLY A 254 -7.21 16.71 10.48
CA GLY A 254 -6.16 17.68 10.17
C GLY A 254 -5.01 17.73 11.20
N GLY A 255 -4.96 16.76 12.12
CA GLY A 255 -3.88 16.64 13.10
C GLY A 255 -2.58 16.12 12.48
N SER A 256 -1.48 16.19 13.22
CA SER A 256 -0.16 15.66 12.81
C SER A 256 0.19 14.31 13.45
N SER A 257 -0.63 13.84 14.39
CA SER A 257 -0.38 12.61 15.14
C SER A 257 -1.21 11.45 14.59
N ASN A 258 -0.56 10.29 14.49
CA ASN A 258 -1.22 9.04 14.12
C ASN A 258 -1.63 8.26 15.37
N VAL A 259 -2.70 7.49 15.26
CA VAL A 259 -2.98 6.43 16.23
C VAL A 259 -1.94 5.30 16.10
N ALA A 260 -1.86 4.44 17.12
CA ALA A 260 -0.94 3.30 17.12
C ALA A 260 -1.21 2.40 15.91
N THR A 261 -0.19 2.23 15.06
CA THR A 261 -0.22 1.38 13.86
C THR A 261 0.21 -0.03 14.21
N ILE A 262 -0.46 -1.03 13.64
CA ILE A 262 -0.07 -2.44 13.74
C ILE A 262 0.46 -2.89 12.39
N LYS A 263 1.69 -3.43 12.37
CA LYS A 263 2.34 -3.87 11.14
C LYS A 263 2.49 -5.39 11.12
N VAL A 264 2.13 -6.00 9.99
CA VAL A 264 2.36 -7.43 9.70
C VAL A 264 3.04 -7.57 8.33
N THR A 265 3.51 -8.77 7.99
CA THR A 265 4.15 -9.05 6.69
C THR A 265 3.30 -10.00 5.85
N GLY A 266 3.54 -10.02 4.54
CA GLY A 266 2.92 -10.99 3.64
C GLY A 266 3.36 -12.43 3.92
N ARG A 267 2.45 -13.39 3.74
CA ARG A 267 2.73 -14.83 3.94
C ARG A 267 2.58 -15.64 2.67
N GLU A 268 1.39 -15.66 2.08
CA GLU A 268 1.10 -16.51 0.92
C GLU A 268 0.14 -15.82 -0.05
N LEU A 269 0.54 -15.75 -1.31
CA LEU A 269 -0.30 -15.31 -2.41
C LEU A 269 -1.16 -16.48 -2.85
N LEU A 270 -2.47 -16.40 -2.57
CA LEU A 270 -3.42 -17.48 -2.83
C LEU A 270 -3.91 -17.43 -4.27
N GLN A 271 -4.17 -16.23 -4.79
CA GLN A 271 -4.64 -16.02 -6.15
C GLN A 271 -4.27 -14.62 -6.61
N THR A 272 -4.00 -14.48 -7.90
CA THR A 272 -3.78 -13.19 -8.55
C THR A 272 -4.30 -13.27 -9.98
N ASP A 273 -4.91 -12.20 -10.46
CA ASP A 273 -5.44 -12.12 -11.81
C ASP A 273 -5.02 -10.80 -12.45
N TYR A 274 -4.42 -10.87 -13.63
CA TYR A 274 -3.96 -9.69 -14.33
C TYR A 274 -5.13 -8.90 -14.92
N ASP A 275 -6.10 -9.57 -15.55
CA ASP A 275 -7.19 -8.95 -16.30
C ASP A 275 -8.22 -8.28 -15.36
N LEU A 276 -8.45 -8.89 -14.21
CA LEU A 276 -9.32 -8.34 -13.15
C LEU A 276 -8.55 -7.50 -12.12
N ASP A 277 -7.23 -7.35 -12.32
CA ASP A 277 -6.28 -6.62 -11.48
C ASP A 277 -6.48 -6.81 -9.96
N TYR A 278 -6.66 -8.05 -9.47
CA TYR A 278 -6.76 -8.32 -8.03
C TYR A 278 -5.74 -9.35 -7.55
N SER A 279 -5.49 -9.34 -6.24
CA SER A 279 -4.71 -10.37 -5.55
C SER A 279 -5.32 -10.69 -4.20
N LEU A 280 -5.52 -11.99 -3.97
CA LEU A 280 -5.95 -12.56 -2.70
C LEU A 280 -4.75 -13.19 -2.00
N PHE A 281 -4.48 -12.78 -0.77
CA PHE A 281 -3.31 -13.23 -0.03
C PHE A 281 -3.58 -13.42 1.47
N THR A 282 -2.60 -14.00 2.14
CA THR A 282 -2.56 -14.17 3.61
C THR A 282 -1.38 -13.40 4.20
N VAL A 283 -1.46 -13.08 5.49
CA VAL A 283 -0.40 -12.41 6.24
C VAL A 283 0.17 -13.30 7.33
N ASN A 284 1.40 -13.00 7.75
CA ASN A 284 1.93 -13.46 9.03
C ASN A 284 1.21 -12.75 10.18
N ASN A 285 1.32 -13.29 11.39
CA ASN A 285 0.82 -12.61 12.60
C ASN A 285 -0.66 -12.19 12.54
N PHE A 286 -1.50 -12.98 11.85
CA PHE A 286 -2.90 -12.62 11.58
C PHE A 286 -3.73 -12.27 12.82
N ALA A 287 -3.46 -12.93 13.96
CA ALA A 287 -4.12 -12.65 15.23
C ALA A 287 -4.05 -11.16 15.61
N ASP A 288 -2.93 -10.50 15.31
CA ASP A 288 -2.63 -9.11 15.65
C ASP A 288 -3.48 -8.10 14.88
N ILE A 289 -4.22 -8.53 13.85
CA ILE A 289 -5.07 -7.65 13.01
C ILE A 289 -6.55 -8.04 13.04
N THR A 290 -6.93 -9.10 13.77
CA THR A 290 -8.32 -9.60 13.83
C THR A 290 -9.31 -8.57 14.38
N GLN A 291 -8.86 -7.70 15.29
CA GLN A 291 -9.70 -6.68 15.91
C GLN A 291 -10.21 -5.60 14.93
N PHE A 292 -9.61 -5.49 13.74
CA PHE A 292 -10.01 -4.49 12.73
C PHE A 292 -11.23 -4.90 11.91
N GLY A 293 -11.77 -6.12 12.08
CA GLY A 293 -12.94 -6.60 11.33
C GLY A 293 -12.62 -6.92 9.86
N ASN A 294 -13.65 -6.98 9.02
CA ASN A 294 -13.55 -7.20 7.57
C ASN A 294 -14.81 -6.64 6.87
N PHE A 295 -14.74 -6.52 5.54
CA PHE A 295 -15.87 -6.04 4.72
C PHE A 295 -16.77 -7.15 4.18
N GLY A 296 -16.26 -8.35 3.91
CA GLY A 296 -16.88 -9.24 2.94
C GLY A 296 -16.65 -8.77 1.50
N LEU A 297 -17.01 -9.61 0.53
CA LEU A 297 -17.09 -9.23 -0.87
C LEU A 297 -18.54 -8.96 -1.23
N GLU A 298 -18.78 -7.99 -2.10
CA GLU A 298 -20.03 -7.82 -2.85
C GLU A 298 -19.88 -8.53 -4.21
N PRO A 299 -20.31 -9.80 -4.37
CA PRO A 299 -20.00 -10.64 -5.53
C PRO A 299 -21.01 -10.44 -6.67
N ARG A 300 -21.26 -9.18 -7.03
CA ARG A 300 -22.10 -8.79 -8.15
C ARG A 300 -21.52 -7.59 -8.87
N ALA A 301 -22.02 -7.34 -10.08
CA ALA A 301 -21.75 -6.09 -10.77
C ALA A 301 -22.30 -4.90 -9.96
N PRO A 302 -21.60 -3.75 -9.96
CA PRO A 302 -22.12 -2.52 -9.39
C PRO A 302 -23.31 -2.00 -10.20
N SER A 303 -24.22 -1.28 -9.55
CA SER A 303 -25.37 -0.66 -10.22
C SER A 303 -25.11 0.82 -10.49
N LEU A 304 -25.60 1.35 -11.60
CA LEU A 304 -25.52 2.79 -11.88
C LEU A 304 -26.24 3.60 -10.79
N GLY A 305 -25.59 4.65 -10.28
CA GLY A 305 -26.08 5.49 -9.19
C GLY A 305 -25.95 4.86 -7.79
N GLU A 306 -25.33 3.68 -7.68
CA GLU A 306 -25.08 3.06 -6.38
C GLU A 306 -24.13 3.91 -5.54
N THR A 307 -24.57 4.34 -4.36
CA THR A 307 -23.74 5.14 -3.46
C THR A 307 -22.60 4.30 -2.87
N ILE A 308 -21.39 4.83 -2.99
CA ILE A 308 -20.16 4.18 -2.54
C ILE A 308 -19.34 5.12 -1.65
N TYR A 309 -18.29 4.58 -1.04
CA TYR A 309 -17.21 5.36 -0.44
C TYR A 309 -15.91 4.56 -0.48
N ILE A 310 -14.77 5.24 -0.42
CA ILE A 310 -13.45 4.62 -0.57
C ILE A 310 -12.58 4.97 0.62
N ALA A 311 -12.18 3.95 1.38
CA ALA A 311 -11.15 4.06 2.42
C ALA A 311 -9.79 3.68 1.82
N GLN A 312 -8.81 4.58 1.92
CA GLN A 312 -7.59 4.50 1.09
C GLN A 312 -6.36 5.11 1.77
N HIS A 313 -5.18 4.80 1.21
CA HIS A 313 -3.89 5.43 1.54
C HIS A 313 -3.29 6.12 0.32
N GLY A 314 -3.99 7.14 -0.20
CA GLY A 314 -3.52 7.94 -1.33
C GLY A 314 -2.18 8.64 -1.03
N ALA A 315 -1.25 8.64 -1.98
CA ALA A 315 0.13 9.12 -1.85
C ALA A 315 0.93 8.48 -0.70
N GLY A 316 0.43 7.41 -0.09
CA GLY A 316 1.03 6.78 1.09
C GLY A 316 0.72 7.50 2.40
N ASN A 317 -0.22 8.45 2.38
CA ASN A 317 -0.64 9.21 3.55
C ASN A 317 -1.36 8.31 4.59
N PRO A 318 -1.53 8.80 5.84
CA PRO A 318 -2.46 8.22 6.79
C PRO A 318 -3.85 8.01 6.15
N LYS A 319 -4.62 7.06 6.66
CA LYS A 319 -5.88 6.65 6.04
C LYS A 319 -6.83 7.83 5.83
N GLU A 320 -7.32 7.94 4.60
CA GLU A 320 -8.30 8.92 4.16
C GLU A 320 -9.59 8.21 3.71
N LEU A 321 -10.68 8.97 3.71
CA LEU A 321 -11.98 8.57 3.18
C LEU A 321 -12.41 9.55 2.09
N ALA A 322 -12.83 9.00 0.95
CA ALA A 322 -13.61 9.71 -0.06
C ALA A 322 -15.08 9.29 0.08
N ILE A 323 -15.93 10.25 0.42
CA ILE A 323 -17.39 10.07 0.63
C ILE A 323 -18.15 11.08 -0.23
N GLU A 324 -17.67 12.32 -0.27
CA GLU A 324 -18.22 13.39 -1.09
C GLU A 324 -17.61 13.38 -2.49
N SER A 325 -18.28 14.01 -3.44
CA SER A 325 -17.81 14.21 -4.81
C SER A 325 -18.47 15.47 -5.39
N ASP A 326 -17.68 16.45 -5.79
CA ASP A 326 -18.17 17.71 -6.40
C ASP A 326 -18.75 17.52 -7.80
N GLN A 327 -18.37 16.44 -8.50
CA GLN A 327 -18.86 16.09 -9.83
C GLN A 327 -20.27 15.50 -9.81
N ASN A 328 -20.71 14.98 -8.65
CA ASN A 328 -21.98 14.32 -8.52
C ASN A 328 -23.04 15.26 -7.96
N SER A 329 -24.18 15.36 -8.65
CA SER A 329 -25.26 16.29 -8.25
C SER A 329 -25.81 16.08 -6.83
N GLY A 330 -25.67 14.87 -6.28
CA GLY A 330 -26.02 14.54 -4.89
C GLY A 330 -24.94 14.89 -3.86
N GLY A 331 -23.79 15.41 -4.29
CA GLY A 331 -22.61 15.72 -3.46
C GLY A 331 -21.90 14.49 -2.89
N LEU A 332 -22.30 13.28 -3.30
CA LEU A 332 -21.81 12.02 -2.78
C LEU A 332 -21.20 11.17 -3.89
N CYS A 333 -20.20 10.40 -3.48
CA CYS A 333 -19.67 9.28 -4.21
C CYS A 333 -20.74 8.29 -4.67
N GLN A 334 -20.76 7.98 -5.96
CA GLN A 334 -21.61 6.95 -6.54
C GLN A 334 -20.93 6.26 -7.73
N ILE A 335 -21.50 5.15 -8.18
CA ILE A 335 -21.12 4.53 -9.45
C ILE A 335 -21.71 5.33 -10.61
N ASP A 336 -20.83 5.92 -11.41
CA ASP A 336 -21.18 6.78 -12.55
C ASP A 336 -21.12 6.01 -13.87
N THR A 337 -20.41 4.89 -13.91
CA THR A 337 -20.42 3.93 -15.03
C THR A 337 -20.39 2.51 -14.47
N ALA A 338 -21.49 1.77 -14.62
CA ALA A 338 -21.62 0.43 -14.05
C ALA A 338 -20.73 -0.64 -14.72
N SER A 339 -20.29 -0.40 -15.95
CA SER A 339 -19.39 -1.30 -16.69
C SER A 339 -18.48 -0.48 -17.60
N ALA A 340 -17.19 -0.56 -17.36
CA ALA A 340 -16.13 0.07 -18.12
C ALA A 340 -15.07 -0.98 -18.51
N ASN A 341 -14.33 -0.68 -19.57
CA ASN A 341 -13.18 -1.51 -19.94
C ASN A 341 -11.99 -1.11 -19.08
N GLY A 342 -11.43 -2.08 -18.36
CA GLY A 342 -10.16 -1.97 -17.65
C GLY A 342 -9.05 -2.67 -18.45
N ARG A 343 -8.36 -3.61 -17.81
CA ARG A 343 -7.44 -4.52 -18.50
C ARG A 343 -8.16 -5.56 -19.36
N ALA A 344 -9.41 -5.87 -19.02
CA ALA A 344 -10.32 -6.65 -19.84
C ALA A 344 -11.63 -5.89 -20.12
N ALA A 345 -12.36 -6.33 -21.13
CA ALA A 345 -13.66 -5.74 -21.46
C ALA A 345 -14.66 -5.93 -20.30
N GLY A 346 -15.30 -4.84 -19.88
CA GLY A 346 -16.29 -4.86 -18.78
C GLY A 346 -15.76 -5.31 -17.42
N SER A 347 -14.44 -5.20 -17.18
CA SER A 347 -13.81 -5.62 -15.92
C SER A 347 -13.94 -4.59 -14.80
N ASP A 348 -14.20 -3.33 -15.13
CA ASP A 348 -14.16 -2.21 -14.19
C ASP A 348 -15.48 -1.43 -14.15
N ALA A 349 -15.57 -0.49 -13.22
CA ALA A 349 -16.65 0.47 -13.09
C ALA A 349 -16.07 1.86 -12.81
N GLY A 350 -16.75 2.91 -13.29
CA GLY A 350 -16.34 4.30 -13.13
C GLY A 350 -17.10 5.01 -12.01
N TYR A 351 -16.42 5.94 -11.36
CA TYR A 351 -16.95 6.82 -10.31
C TYR A 351 -16.16 8.13 -10.26
N PHE A 352 -16.73 9.17 -9.64
CA PHE A 352 -16.04 10.44 -9.36
C PHE A 352 -15.55 10.63 -7.91
N CYS A 353 -15.46 9.55 -7.12
CA CYS A 353 -14.77 9.58 -5.82
C CYS A 353 -13.26 9.79 -5.94
N ASP A 354 -12.69 10.79 -5.30
CA ASP A 354 -11.25 11.06 -5.42
C ASP A 354 -10.34 9.95 -4.92
N THR A 355 -9.28 9.71 -5.69
CA THR A 355 -8.20 8.75 -5.43
C THR A 355 -6.88 9.34 -5.92
N THR A 356 -5.75 8.71 -5.63
CA THR A 356 -4.47 9.10 -6.25
C THR A 356 -3.54 7.89 -6.29
N GLY A 357 -2.30 8.05 -6.78
CA GLY A 357 -1.31 6.98 -6.71
C GLY A 357 -1.20 6.45 -5.28
N GLY A 358 -1.32 5.13 -5.11
CA GLY A 358 -1.38 4.49 -3.79
C GLY A 358 -2.74 4.08 -3.28
N SER A 359 -3.79 4.66 -3.83
CA SER A 359 -5.15 4.19 -3.63
C SER A 359 -5.40 2.82 -4.28
N SER A 360 -4.47 2.34 -5.11
CA SER A 360 -4.45 0.98 -5.67
C SER A 360 -4.74 -0.08 -4.63
N GLY A 361 -5.77 -0.88 -4.87
CA GLY A 361 -6.22 -1.97 -4.02
C GLY A 361 -7.13 -1.54 -2.89
N SER A 362 -7.50 -0.25 -2.81
CA SER A 362 -8.52 0.22 -1.87
C SER A 362 -9.87 -0.43 -2.17
N PRO A 363 -10.64 -0.80 -1.14
CA PRO A 363 -12.01 -1.28 -1.36
C PRO A 363 -12.91 -0.13 -1.83
N VAL A 364 -13.70 -0.40 -2.87
CA VAL A 364 -14.87 0.41 -3.21
C VAL A 364 -16.05 -0.15 -2.42
N ILE A 365 -16.50 0.57 -1.39
CA ILE A 365 -17.44 0.05 -0.41
C ILE A 365 -18.84 0.52 -0.75
N VAL A 366 -19.76 -0.42 -0.94
CA VAL A 366 -21.19 -0.11 -1.16
C VAL A 366 -21.79 0.39 0.15
N ARG A 367 -22.41 1.57 0.14
CA ARG A 367 -22.91 2.21 1.36
C ARG A 367 -24.00 1.41 2.07
N SER A 368 -24.87 0.75 1.31
CA SER A 368 -26.02 -0.01 1.84
C SER A 368 -25.62 -1.35 2.48
N SER A 369 -24.85 -2.18 1.78
CA SER A 369 -24.41 -3.51 2.26
C SER A 369 -23.19 -3.42 3.17
N LYS A 370 -22.39 -2.34 3.04
CA LYS A 370 -21.12 -2.12 3.72
C LYS A 370 -20.11 -3.22 3.40
N GLN A 371 -20.20 -3.80 2.20
CA GLN A 371 -19.29 -4.79 1.63
C GLN A 371 -18.42 -4.13 0.56
N GLY A 372 -17.23 -4.68 0.33
CA GLY A 372 -16.30 -4.15 -0.66
C GLY A 372 -16.49 -4.84 -2.01
N HIS A 373 -16.50 -4.06 -3.08
CA HIS A 373 -16.18 -4.56 -4.41
C HIS A 373 -14.66 -4.70 -4.59
N SER A 374 -14.25 -5.63 -5.46
CA SER A 374 -12.83 -5.94 -5.73
C SER A 374 -12.34 -5.56 -7.13
N PHE A 375 -13.05 -4.69 -7.86
CA PHE A 375 -12.55 -4.15 -9.14
C PHE A 375 -11.46 -3.11 -8.90
N ALA A 376 -10.62 -2.85 -9.91
CA ALA A 376 -9.54 -1.90 -9.78
C ALA A 376 -10.09 -0.49 -9.50
N PRO A 377 -9.61 0.24 -8.48
CA PRO A 377 -10.03 1.63 -8.24
C PRO A 377 -9.47 2.61 -9.28
N PHE A 378 -9.08 2.13 -10.47
CA PHE A 378 -8.21 2.86 -11.41
C PHE A 378 -8.89 3.33 -12.70
N TRP A 379 -10.13 2.98 -12.99
CA TRP A 379 -10.69 3.24 -14.32
C TRP A 379 -12.00 4.02 -14.29
N ARG A 380 -11.89 5.28 -14.73
CA ARG A 380 -12.95 6.25 -14.99
C ARG A 380 -13.02 6.48 -16.51
N LEU A 381 -14.21 6.79 -17.04
CA LEU A 381 -14.37 7.33 -18.39
C LEU A 381 -14.58 8.83 -18.33
#